data_AF-A0A921INY9-F1
#
_entry.id   AF-A0A921INY9-F1
#
_cell.length_a   1.000
_cell.length_b   1.000
_cell.length_c   1.000
_cell.angle_alpha   90.00
_cell.angle_beta   90.00
_cell.angle_gamma   90.00
#
_symmetry.space_group_name_H-M   'P 1'
#
loop_
_entity.id
_entity.type
_entity.pdbx_description
1 polymer ?
#
loop_
_entity_poly.entity_id
_entity_poly.type
_entity_poly.pdbx_seq_one_letter_code
_entity_poly.pdbx_strand_id
1 'polypeptide(L)'
;MKSSLSIPAHYRPGLDVIRLLSLLPVLCYHFCIEAARSGFAVPAFLIGRGMADWVEVGLAWFFLLSGAALCLQWRGRFRWRPYLVGRAAAMYPAFWLGFTVLFLYGEILHGNNAEIPRWRVIFSILGLDGYLAPVTQTFYKIGEWFLGVILLLYLVFP
;
A
#
# COMPACT_ATOMS: atom_id res chain seq x y z
N MET A 1 -33.85 -4.44 -6.29
CA MET A 1 -32.65 -5.23 -5.94
C MET A 1 -31.89 -4.45 -4.86
N LYS A 2 -32.20 -4.67 -3.58
CA LYS A 2 -31.54 -3.96 -2.48
C LYS A 2 -30.18 -4.60 -2.26
N SER A 3 -29.09 -3.97 -2.71
CA SER A 3 -27.76 -4.30 -2.19
C SER A 3 -27.68 -3.78 -0.77
N SER A 4 -28.18 -4.56 0.19
CA SER A 4 -27.82 -4.35 1.59
C SER A 4 -26.31 -4.48 1.65
N LEU A 5 -25.60 -3.38 1.91
CA LEU A 5 -24.26 -3.45 2.47
C LEU A 5 -24.39 -4.25 3.76
N SER A 6 -24.16 -5.56 3.69
CA SER A 6 -24.06 -6.40 4.86
C SER A 6 -22.77 -5.98 5.56
N ILE A 7 -22.89 -5.15 6.60
CA ILE A 7 -21.78 -4.92 7.53
C ILE A 7 -21.34 -6.33 7.98
N PRO A 8 -20.06 -6.70 7.82
CA PRO A 8 -19.60 -8.00 8.27
C PRO A 8 -19.94 -8.13 9.76
N ALA A 9 -20.49 -9.28 10.16
CA ALA A 9 -21.08 -9.50 11.49
C ALA A 9 -20.13 -9.20 12.68
N HIS A 10 -18.84 -8.96 12.41
CA HIS A 10 -17.82 -8.57 13.38
C HIS A 10 -16.93 -7.41 12.86
N TYR A 11 -17.52 -6.37 12.26
CA TYR A 11 -16.80 -5.13 11.99
C TYR A 11 -16.36 -4.48 13.31
N ARG A 12 -15.05 -4.26 13.49
CA ARG A 12 -14.47 -3.70 14.71
C ARG A 12 -13.72 -2.40 14.37
N PRO A 13 -14.39 -1.24 14.43
CA PRO A 13 -13.77 0.04 14.03
C PRO A 13 -12.50 0.37 14.82
N GLY A 14 -12.41 -0.06 16.08
CA GLY A 14 -11.20 0.13 16.89
C GLY A 14 -9.95 -0.55 16.30
N LEU A 15 -10.10 -1.67 15.61
CA LEU A 15 -8.98 -2.35 14.97
C LEU A 15 -8.46 -1.55 13.77
N ASP A 16 -9.36 -0.94 13.00
CA ASP A 16 -9.00 -0.09 11.87
C ASP A 16 -8.35 1.22 12.33
N VAL A 17 -8.80 1.80 13.45
CA VAL A 17 -8.12 2.96 14.06
C VAL A 17 -6.69 2.61 14.43
N ILE A 18 -6.44 1.49 15.11
CA ILE A 18 -5.08 1.10 15.51
C ILE A 18 -4.21 0.82 14.28
N ARG A 19 -4.77 0.21 13.24
CA ARG A 19 -4.07 0.02 11.95
C ARG A 19 -3.72 1.35 11.29
N LEU A 20 -4.63 2.32 11.27
CA LEU A 20 -4.34 3.65 10.76
C LEU A 20 -3.22 4.34 11.55
N LEU A 21 -3.25 4.24 12.89
CA LEU A 21 -2.20 4.80 13.75
C LEU A 21 -0.83 4.17 13.48
N SER A 22 -0.79 2.87 13.17
CA SER A 22 0.47 2.18 12.83
C SER A 22 1.12 2.68 11.53
N LEU A 23 0.38 3.39 10.67
CA LEU A 23 0.90 3.98 9.44
C LEU A 23 1.39 5.44 9.62
N LEU A 24 1.14 6.06 10.78
CA LEU A 24 1.59 7.44 11.03
C LEU A 24 3.12 7.60 10.97
N PRO A 25 3.94 6.68 11.50
CA PRO A 25 5.39 6.78 11.35
C PRO A 25 5.81 6.74 9.88
N VAL A 26 5.20 5.85 9.08
CA VAL A 26 5.47 5.73 7.64
C VAL A 26 5.21 7.06 6.93
N LEU A 27 4.03 7.65 7.16
CA LEU A 27 3.62 8.91 6.57
C LEU A 27 4.55 10.06 6.99
N CYS A 28 4.81 10.19 8.29
CA CYS A 28 5.65 11.24 8.85
C CYS A 28 7.08 11.16 8.28
N TYR A 29 7.68 9.97 8.28
CA TYR A 29 9.03 9.76 7.78
C TYR A 29 9.17 10.14 6.31
N HIS A 30 8.26 9.66 5.44
CA HIS A 30 8.33 9.95 4.01
C HIS A 30 8.04 11.42 3.71
N PHE A 31 7.07 12.02 4.40
CA PHE A 31 6.79 13.45 4.28
C PHE A 31 8.01 14.30 4.67
N CYS A 32 8.67 13.95 5.79
CA CYS A 32 9.88 14.63 6.25
C CYS A 32 11.05 14.48 5.28
N ILE A 33 11.23 13.30 4.66
CA ILE A 33 12.24 13.10 3.61
C ILE A 33 11.97 13.98 2.40
N GLU A 34 10.73 14.00 1.89
CA GLU A 34 10.38 14.80 0.71
C GLU A 34 10.45 16.31 0.99
N ALA A 35 10.08 16.75 2.20
CA ALA A 35 10.28 18.12 2.63
C ALA A 35 11.78 18.49 2.66
N ALA A 36 12.63 17.61 3.20
CA ALA A 36 14.08 17.83 3.20
C ALA A 36 14.67 17.89 1.77
N ARG A 37 14.21 17.00 0.87
CA ARG A 37 14.59 17.00 -0.56
C ARG A 37 14.18 18.28 -1.27
N SER A 38 13.07 18.87 -0.86
CA SER A 38 12.57 20.15 -1.37
C SER A 38 13.26 21.37 -0.75
N GLY A 39 14.28 21.17 0.11
CA GLY A 39 15.09 22.23 0.70
C GLY A 39 14.57 22.78 2.04
N PHE A 40 13.52 22.19 2.62
CA PHE A 40 13.05 22.59 3.94
C PHE A 40 13.97 22.09 5.06
N ALA A 41 14.13 22.89 6.11
CA ALA A 41 14.83 22.47 7.31
C ALA A 41 13.99 21.45 8.10
N VAL A 42 14.43 20.20 8.12
CA VAL A 42 13.75 19.11 8.83
C VAL A 42 14.67 18.56 9.92
N PRO A 43 14.18 18.38 11.17
CA PRO A 43 14.97 17.79 12.24
C PRO A 43 15.55 16.42 11.88
N ALA A 44 16.85 16.23 12.11
CA ALA A 44 17.56 15.00 11.73
C ALA A 44 16.94 13.72 12.34
N PHE A 45 16.34 13.81 13.52
CA PHE A 45 15.70 12.66 14.16
C PHE A 45 14.45 12.17 13.40
N LEU A 46 13.81 13.00 12.57
CA LEU A 46 12.63 12.63 11.77
C LEU A 46 12.99 12.00 10.41
N ILE A 47 14.25 12.08 10.00
CA ILE A 47 14.75 11.50 8.73
C ILE A 47 15.85 10.46 8.95
N GLY A 48 16.34 10.34 10.18
CA GLY A 48 17.40 9.41 10.57
C GLY A 48 16.93 7.99 10.82
N ARG A 49 17.90 7.11 11.12
CA ARG A 49 17.69 5.67 11.35
C ARG A 49 16.65 5.38 12.43
N GLY A 50 16.64 6.14 13.52
CA GLY A 50 15.68 5.93 14.61
C GLY A 50 14.22 6.06 14.16
N MET A 51 13.90 7.02 13.28
CA MET A 51 12.56 7.13 12.70
C MET A 51 12.28 6.00 11.70
N ALA A 52 13.28 5.56 10.93
CA ALA A 52 13.14 4.40 10.05
C ALA A 52 12.81 3.11 10.83
N ASP A 53 13.41 2.91 12.02
CA ASP A 53 13.08 1.76 12.87
C ASP A 53 11.61 1.85 13.37
N TRP A 54 11.10 3.05 13.66
CA TRP A 54 9.66 3.24 13.96
C TRP A 54 8.76 2.95 12.76
N VAL A 55 9.20 3.24 11.54
CA VAL A 55 8.51 2.84 10.30
C VAL A 55 8.41 1.32 10.20
N GLU A 56 9.51 0.60 10.44
CA GLU A 56 9.55 -0.86 10.43
C GLU A 56 8.59 -1.46 11.48
N VAL A 57 8.59 -0.92 12.70
CA VAL A 57 7.66 -1.33 13.77
C VAL A 57 6.21 -1.06 13.37
N GLY A 58 5.92 0.11 12.82
CA GLY A 58 4.58 0.48 12.36
C GLY A 58 4.05 -0.48 11.30
N LEU A 59 4.88 -0.82 10.31
CA LEU A 59 4.54 -1.78 9.26
C LEU A 59 4.31 -3.19 9.82
N ALA A 60 5.20 -3.67 10.69
CA ALA A 60 5.04 -4.97 11.34
C ALA A 60 3.71 -5.05 12.13
N TRP A 61 3.38 -3.99 12.87
CA TRP A 61 2.12 -3.88 13.60
C TRP A 61 0.91 -3.87 12.65
N PHE A 62 0.98 -3.10 11.56
CA PHE A 62 -0.07 -3.05 10.54
C PHE A 62 -0.36 -4.44 9.96
N PHE A 63 0.69 -5.19 9.57
CA PHE A 63 0.53 -6.52 8.99
C PHE A 63 -0.04 -7.52 9.99
N LEU A 64 0.46 -7.51 11.23
CA LEU A 64 -0.01 -8.41 12.28
C LEU A 64 -1.50 -8.19 12.57
N LEU A 65 -1.94 -6.93 12.73
CA LEU A 65 -3.36 -6.62 12.96
C LEU A 65 -4.23 -6.93 11.76
N SER A 66 -3.74 -6.71 10.54
CA SER A 66 -4.45 -7.06 9.32
C SER A 66 -4.66 -8.57 9.21
N GLY A 67 -3.64 -9.37 9.54
CA GLY A 67 -3.72 -10.83 9.64
C GLY A 67 -4.66 -11.30 10.76
N ALA A 68 -4.61 -10.68 11.93
CA ALA A 68 -5.52 -10.99 13.03
C ALA A 68 -6.99 -10.68 12.65
N ALA A 69 -7.25 -9.54 12.01
CA ALA A 69 -8.57 -9.17 11.50
C ALA A 69 -9.12 -10.24 10.53
N LEU A 70 -8.24 -10.72 9.64
CA LEU A 70 -8.54 -11.78 8.68
C LEU A 70 -8.95 -13.09 9.35
N CYS A 71 -8.14 -13.58 10.29
CA CYS A 71 -8.42 -14.79 11.07
C CYS A 71 -9.77 -14.69 11.80
N LEU A 72 -10.09 -13.51 12.35
CA LEU A 72 -11.36 -13.27 13.03
C LEU A 72 -12.56 -13.24 12.07
N GLN A 73 -12.38 -12.68 10.87
CA GLN A 73 -13.43 -12.56 9.87
C GLN A 73 -13.81 -13.91 9.25
N TRP A 74 -12.82 -14.77 8.98
CA TRP A 74 -13.00 -15.99 8.18
C TRP A 74 -13.07 -17.29 8.98
N ARG A 75 -13.15 -17.24 10.32
CA ARG A 75 -13.26 -18.37 11.28
C ARG A 75 -14.07 -19.59 10.77
N GLY A 76 -13.44 -20.47 9.98
CA GLY A 76 -14.04 -21.69 9.43
C GLY A 76 -15.02 -21.52 8.25
N ARG A 77 -15.11 -20.32 7.63
CA ARG A 77 -16.01 -20.05 6.47
C ARG A 77 -15.24 -19.68 5.20
N PHE A 78 -13.98 -20.10 5.10
CA PHE A 78 -13.09 -19.66 4.05
C PHE A 78 -13.55 -20.11 2.65
N ARG A 79 -13.60 -19.15 1.72
CA ARG A 79 -13.86 -19.39 0.30
C ARG A 79 -12.89 -18.56 -0.51
N TRP A 80 -12.03 -19.22 -1.28
CA TRP A 80 -10.91 -18.61 -1.99
C TRP A 80 -11.34 -17.48 -2.95
N ARG A 81 -12.33 -17.74 -3.80
CA ARG A 81 -12.76 -16.77 -4.83
C ARG A 81 -13.37 -15.49 -4.22
N PRO A 82 -14.41 -15.55 -3.37
CA PRO A 82 -14.97 -14.34 -2.75
C PRO A 82 -13.95 -13.59 -1.88
N TYR A 83 -13.03 -14.32 -1.26
CA TYR A 83 -11.94 -13.75 -0.48
C TYR A 83 -11.01 -12.87 -1.34
N LEU A 84 -10.38 -13.45 -2.36
CA LEU A 84 -9.43 -12.73 -3.21
C LEU A 84 -10.08 -11.57 -3.96
N VAL A 85 -11.29 -11.78 -4.51
CA VAL A 85 -12.04 -10.73 -5.20
C VAL A 85 -12.39 -9.60 -4.24
N GLY A 86 -12.84 -9.91 -3.02
CA GLY A 86 -13.16 -8.89 -2.03
C GLY A 86 -11.94 -8.07 -1.61
N ARG A 87 -10.76 -8.69 -1.50
CA ARG A 87 -9.51 -8.00 -1.19
C ARG A 87 -9.00 -7.14 -2.33
N ALA A 88 -9.01 -7.68 -3.54
CA ALA A 88 -8.66 -6.93 -4.75
C ALA A 88 -9.59 -5.72 -4.92
N ALA A 89 -10.91 -5.90 -4.80
CA ALA A 89 -11.88 -4.83 -4.91
C ALA A 89 -11.75 -3.75 -3.82
N ALA A 90 -11.25 -4.10 -2.64
CA ALA A 90 -11.01 -3.14 -1.57
C ALA A 90 -9.74 -2.28 -1.80
N MET A 91 -8.74 -2.79 -2.53
CA MET A 91 -7.43 -2.15 -2.68
C MET A 91 -7.24 -1.47 -4.03
N TYR A 92 -7.56 -2.17 -5.13
CA TYR A 92 -7.24 -1.73 -6.48
C TYR A 92 -7.94 -0.44 -6.92
N PRO A 93 -9.21 -0.15 -6.57
CA PRO A 93 -9.85 1.08 -7.01
C PRO A 93 -9.13 2.35 -6.51
N ALA A 94 -8.79 2.39 -5.23
CA ALA A 94 -8.06 3.52 -4.64
C ALA A 94 -6.63 3.60 -5.19
N PHE A 95 -5.97 2.45 -5.33
CA PHE A 95 -4.64 2.36 -5.91
C PHE A 95 -4.59 2.87 -7.35
N TRP A 96 -5.47 2.40 -8.24
CA TRP A 96 -5.50 2.83 -9.64
C TRP A 96 -5.83 4.30 -9.77
N LEU A 97 -6.73 4.83 -8.95
CA LEU A 97 -7.03 6.27 -8.96
C LEU A 97 -5.77 7.08 -8.63
N GLY A 98 -5.10 6.75 -7.52
CA GLY A 98 -3.86 7.44 -7.13
C GLY A 98 -2.77 7.29 -8.19
N PHE A 99 -2.51 6.05 -8.62
CA PHE A 99 -1.48 5.75 -9.60
C PHE A 99 -1.72 6.49 -10.90
N THR A 100 -2.96 6.48 -11.41
CA THR A 100 -3.31 7.19 -12.65
C THR A 100 -3.05 8.68 -12.52
N VAL A 101 -3.43 9.32 -11.42
CA VAL A 101 -3.18 10.75 -11.22
C VAL A 101 -1.68 11.06 -11.26
N LEU A 102 -0.86 10.30 -10.52
CA LEU A 102 0.59 10.53 -10.49
C LEU A 102 1.27 10.16 -11.81
N PHE A 103 0.80 9.11 -12.48
CA PHE A 103 1.31 8.68 -13.77
C PHE A 103 1.04 9.74 -14.84
N LEU A 104 -0.20 10.23 -14.96
CA LEU A 104 -0.54 11.30 -15.89
C LEU A 104 0.27 12.57 -15.60
N TYR A 105 0.35 12.97 -14.33
CA TYR A 105 1.10 14.15 -13.92
C TYR A 105 2.60 14.03 -14.23
N GLY A 106 3.25 12.95 -13.81
CA GLY A 106 4.69 12.79 -13.96
C GLY A 106 5.11 12.43 -15.39
N GLU A 107 4.48 11.42 -15.98
CA GLU A 107 4.93 10.82 -17.24
C GLU A 107 4.40 11.57 -18.46
N ILE A 108 3.15 12.04 -18.42
CA ILE A 108 2.54 12.71 -19.58
C ILE A 108 2.81 14.21 -19.58
N LEU A 109 2.64 14.89 -18.44
CA LEU A 109 2.81 16.34 -18.38
C LEU A 109 4.27 16.78 -18.21
N HIS A 110 5.07 16.02 -17.46
CA HIS A 110 6.46 16.39 -17.15
C HIS A 110 7.50 15.51 -17.87
N GLY A 111 7.07 14.48 -18.60
CA GLY A 111 7.96 13.63 -19.38
C GLY A 111 8.98 12.87 -18.53
N ASN A 112 8.66 12.59 -17.25
CA ASN A 112 9.52 11.79 -16.39
C ASN A 112 9.74 10.40 -17.01
N ASN A 113 10.89 9.77 -16.74
CA ASN A 113 11.20 8.38 -17.10
C ASN A 113 10.98 8.01 -18.58
N ALA A 114 11.26 8.92 -19.51
CA ALA A 114 11.03 8.72 -20.95
C ALA A 114 11.77 7.50 -21.54
N GLU A 115 12.88 7.12 -20.92
CA GLU A 115 13.71 5.95 -21.23
C GLU A 115 13.04 4.60 -20.89
N ILE A 116 12.01 4.56 -20.02
CA ILE A 116 11.36 3.31 -19.63
C ILE A 116 10.37 2.85 -20.71
N PRO A 117 10.46 1.59 -21.19
CA PRO A 117 9.49 1.05 -22.13
C PRO A 117 8.06 1.10 -21.58
N ARG A 118 7.16 1.78 -22.31
CA ARG A 118 5.77 2.04 -21.87
C ARG A 118 4.97 0.78 -21.49
N TRP A 119 5.26 -0.36 -22.12
CA TRP A 119 4.57 -1.62 -21.81
C TRP A 119 4.80 -2.08 -20.35
N ARG A 120 5.90 -1.65 -19.70
CA ARG A 120 6.21 -2.00 -18.31
C ARG A 120 5.26 -1.36 -17.29
N VAL A 121 4.41 -0.42 -17.70
CA VAL A 121 3.32 0.12 -16.87
C VAL A 121 2.40 -0.97 -16.33
N ILE A 122 2.31 -2.12 -17.01
CA ILE A 122 1.55 -3.30 -16.55
C ILE A 122 2.04 -3.74 -15.16
N PHE A 123 3.34 -3.72 -14.89
CA PHE A 123 3.86 -4.11 -13.58
C PHE A 123 3.40 -3.15 -12.48
N SER A 124 3.32 -1.85 -12.78
CA SER A 124 2.84 -0.84 -11.85
C SER A 124 1.33 -0.96 -11.63
N ILE A 125 0.54 -1.19 -12.69
CA ILE A 125 -0.92 -1.41 -12.59
C ILE A 125 -1.26 -2.62 -11.71
N LEU A 126 -0.42 -3.66 -11.76
CA LEU A 126 -0.57 -4.85 -10.92
C LEU A 126 -0.03 -4.67 -9.50
N GLY A 127 0.78 -3.64 -9.24
CA GLY A 127 1.45 -3.41 -7.96
C GLY A 127 2.67 -4.31 -7.72
N LEU A 128 3.34 -4.76 -8.77
CA LEU A 128 4.48 -5.68 -8.70
C LEU A 128 5.82 -4.99 -8.98
N ASP A 129 5.78 -3.78 -9.52
CA ASP A 129 6.97 -3.11 -10.03
C ASP A 129 7.98 -2.74 -8.94
N GLY A 130 7.53 -2.43 -7.71
CA GLY A 130 8.41 -2.22 -6.56
C GLY A 130 9.32 -3.42 -6.25
N TYR A 131 8.86 -4.65 -6.52
CA TYR A 131 9.66 -5.87 -6.37
C TYR A 131 10.53 -6.19 -7.58
N LEU A 132 10.19 -5.64 -8.74
CA LEU A 132 10.93 -5.82 -9.98
C LEU A 132 12.01 -4.73 -10.17
N ALA A 133 11.99 -3.67 -9.37
CA ALA A 133 12.96 -2.58 -9.40
C ALA A 133 14.45 -3.03 -9.40
N PRO A 134 14.86 -4.11 -8.68
CA PRO A 134 16.24 -4.61 -8.76
C PRO A 134 16.60 -5.28 -10.10
N VAL A 135 15.60 -5.73 -10.87
CA VAL A 135 15.78 -6.51 -12.11
C VAL A 135 15.58 -5.64 -13.35
N THR A 136 14.72 -4.63 -13.25
CA THR A 136 14.33 -3.79 -14.38
C THR A 136 13.90 -2.40 -13.91
N GLN A 137 14.06 -1.40 -14.78
CA GLN A 137 13.47 -0.08 -14.56
C GLN A 137 11.94 -0.15 -14.60
N THR A 138 11.31 0.57 -13.69
CA THR A 138 9.87 0.59 -13.42
C THR A 138 9.37 2.02 -13.16
N PHE A 139 8.07 2.27 -13.35
CA PHE A 139 7.51 3.61 -13.19
C PHE A 139 7.29 4.05 -11.75
N TYR A 140 7.06 3.09 -10.82
CA TYR A 140 6.94 3.22 -9.36
C TYR A 140 6.58 4.62 -8.85
N LYS A 141 5.32 4.82 -8.43
CA LYS A 141 4.77 6.16 -8.14
C LYS A 141 4.25 6.37 -6.73
N ILE A 142 3.66 5.36 -6.09
CA ILE A 142 2.93 5.56 -4.82
C ILE A 142 3.51 4.72 -3.70
N GLY A 143 3.67 3.43 -3.95
CA GLY A 143 3.74 2.44 -2.89
C GLY A 143 3.40 1.05 -3.37
N GLU A 144 3.74 0.75 -4.62
CA GLU A 144 3.47 -0.52 -5.27
C GLU A 144 4.13 -1.68 -4.52
N TRP A 145 5.28 -1.45 -3.88
CA TRP A 145 5.91 -2.43 -2.98
C TRP A 145 4.97 -2.85 -1.83
N PHE A 146 4.24 -1.90 -1.25
CA PHE A 146 3.33 -2.14 -0.13
C PHE A 146 2.04 -2.82 -0.60
N LEU A 147 1.55 -2.49 -1.79
CA LEU A 147 0.48 -3.24 -2.43
C LEU A 147 0.92 -4.70 -2.68
N GLY A 148 2.11 -4.89 -3.26
CA GLY A 148 2.65 -6.21 -3.56
C GLY A 148 2.83 -7.09 -2.32
N VAL A 149 3.36 -6.56 -1.20
CA VAL A 149 3.51 -7.36 0.03
C VAL A 149 2.15 -7.83 0.56
N ILE A 150 1.14 -6.96 0.55
CA ILE A 150 -0.20 -7.32 1.04
C ILE A 150 -0.85 -8.37 0.14
N LEU A 151 -0.69 -8.25 -1.18
CA LEU A 151 -1.21 -9.25 -2.12
C LEU A 151 -0.55 -10.61 -1.88
N LEU A 152 0.77 -10.66 -1.70
CA LEU A 152 1.50 -11.88 -1.36
C LEU A 152 1.01 -12.48 -0.04
N LEU A 153 0.84 -11.67 1.00
CA LEU A 153 0.33 -12.12 2.30
C LEU A 153 -1.10 -12.68 2.19
N TYR A 154 -1.95 -12.11 1.34
CA TYR A 154 -3.29 -12.65 1.10
C TYR A 154 -3.27 -13.99 0.36
N LEU A 155 -2.28 -14.24 -0.50
CA LEU A 155 -2.12 -15.55 -1.15
C LEU A 155 -1.70 -16.64 -0.16
N VAL A 156 -0.96 -16.27 0.90
CA VAL A 156 -0.52 -17.19 1.96
C VAL A 156 -1.61 -17.48 2.99
N PHE A 157 -2.66 -16.64 3.05
CA PHE A 157 -3.74 -16.77 4.04
C PHE A 157 -4.64 -18.00 3.74
N PRO A 158 -4.92 -18.87 4.74
CA PRO A 158 -5.74 -20.08 4.60
C PRO A 158 -7.25 -19.87 4.71
#